data_AF-A0A534DTS7-F1
#
_entry.id   AF-A0A534DTS7-F1
#
_cell.length_a   1.000
_cell.length_b   1.000
_cell.length_c   1.000
_cell.angle_alpha   90.00
_cell.angle_beta   90.00
_cell.angle_gamma   90.00
#
_symmetry.space_group_name_H-M   'P 1'
#
loop_
_entity.id
_entity.type
_entity.pdbx_description
1 polymer ?
#
loop_
_entity_poly.entity_id
_entity_poly.type
_entity_poly.pdbx_seq_one_letter_code
_entity_poly.pdbx_strand_id
1 'polypeptide(L)'
;MKGLANVRGQLLPIIDLRHFLGSGVTPVTRNTRVVVVNHREIPAGLLVDEVLGFRRFAESEFSGDAPPTVARCERYLAGAFRRGEEQWPVLSLRQVLESPAFTEAAA
;
A
#
# COMPACT_ATOMS: atom_id res chain seq x y z
N MET A 1 -5.31 -8.30 10.70
CA MET A 1 -6.57 -7.63 10.28
C MET A 1 -6.97 -6.54 11.28
N LYS A 2 -7.53 -5.39 10.84
CA LYS A 2 -8.15 -4.37 11.73
C LYS A 2 -9.65 -4.59 11.92
N GLY A 3 -10.31 -5.25 10.97
CA GLY A 3 -11.73 -5.60 11.02
C GLY A 3 -12.33 -5.63 9.61
N LEU A 4 -13.66 -5.56 9.56
CA LEU A 4 -14.44 -5.47 8.31
C LEU A 4 -15.05 -4.07 8.20
N ALA A 5 -15.17 -3.54 6.98
CA ALA A 5 -15.89 -2.30 6.72
C ALA A 5 -16.85 -2.45 5.54
N ASN A 6 -18.00 -1.79 5.63
CA ASN A 6 -18.90 -1.63 4.50
C ASN A 6 -18.45 -0.44 3.66
N VAL A 7 -18.00 -0.72 2.44
CA VAL A 7 -17.65 0.30 1.45
C VAL A 7 -18.60 0.17 0.27
N ARG A 8 -19.49 1.15 0.11
CA ARG A 8 -20.48 1.22 -0.99
C ARG A 8 -21.33 -0.05 -1.14
N GLY A 9 -21.70 -0.69 -0.02
CA GLY A 9 -22.53 -1.90 -0.01
C GLY A 9 -21.72 -3.20 -0.07
N GLN A 10 -20.39 -3.13 -0.22
CA GLN A 10 -19.51 -4.30 -0.21
C GLN A 10 -18.78 -4.38 1.14
N LEU A 11 -18.83 -5.55 1.78
CA LEU A 11 -18.07 -5.83 2.98
C LEU A 11 -16.62 -6.17 2.59
N LEU A 12 -15.66 -5.39 3.08
CA LEU A 12 -14.24 -5.54 2.78
C LEU A 12 -13.42 -5.75 4.05
N PRO A 13 -12.43 -6.67 4.05
CA PRO A 13 -11.43 -6.73 5.09
C PRO A 13 -10.57 -5.45 5.06
N ILE A 14 -10.38 -4.85 6.22
CA ILE A 14 -9.52 -3.69 6.42
C ILE A 14 -8.20 -4.14 7.05
N ILE A 15 -7.11 -3.84 6.34
CA ILE A 15 -5.75 -4.22 6.72
C ILE A 15 -4.96 -2.93 6.97
N ASP A 16 -4.34 -2.85 8.14
CA ASP A 16 -3.41 -1.77 8.47
C ASP A 16 -2.11 -1.99 7.72
N LEU A 17 -1.86 -1.18 6.68
CA LEU A 17 -0.72 -1.37 5.79
C LEU A 17 0.59 -1.15 6.53
N ARG A 18 0.65 -0.15 7.43
CA ARG A 18 1.83 0.11 8.26
C ARG A 18 2.14 -1.07 9.17
N HIS A 19 1.10 -1.64 9.78
CA HIS A 19 1.25 -2.82 10.64
C HIS A 19 1.66 -4.05 9.86
N PHE A 20 1.04 -4.28 8.69
CA PHE A 20 1.37 -5.37 7.78
C PHE A 20 2.85 -5.31 7.33
N LEU A 21 3.35 -4.12 7.03
CA LEU A 21 4.75 -3.88 6.68
C LEU A 21 5.71 -3.91 7.87
N GLY A 22 5.25 -4.28 9.07
CA GLY A 22 6.08 -4.37 10.27
C GLY A 22 6.56 -3.01 10.82
N SER A 23 5.93 -1.91 10.42
CA SER A 23 6.28 -0.53 10.83
C SER A 23 5.43 -0.01 12.00
N GLY A 24 4.82 -0.92 12.75
CA GLY A 24 3.94 -0.61 13.88
C GLY A 24 2.49 -0.32 13.48
N VAL A 25 1.66 -0.02 14.46
CA VAL A 25 0.23 0.22 14.24
C VAL A 25 -0.01 1.66 13.78
N THR A 26 -0.91 1.86 12.83
CA THR A 26 -1.36 3.18 12.38
C THR A 26 -2.24 3.84 13.46
N PRO A 27 -1.86 5.01 14.02
CA PRO A 27 -2.76 5.81 14.84
C PRO A 27 -3.87 6.39 13.94
N VAL A 28 -5.13 6.19 14.32
CA VAL A 28 -6.25 6.69 13.52
C VAL A 28 -6.42 8.19 13.77
N THR A 29 -6.28 8.98 12.72
CA THR A 29 -6.42 10.44 12.73
C THR A 29 -7.41 10.92 11.65
N ARG A 30 -7.64 12.23 11.56
CA ARG A 30 -8.45 12.82 10.48
C ARG A 30 -7.82 12.67 9.10
N ASN A 31 -6.51 12.40 9.01
CA ASN A 31 -5.80 12.23 7.73
C ASN A 31 -5.82 10.79 7.23
N THR A 32 -6.08 9.83 8.11
CA THR A 32 -6.14 8.41 7.80
C THR A 32 -7.17 8.13 6.70
N ARG A 33 -6.82 7.29 5.73
CA ARG A 33 -7.69 6.89 4.62
C ARG A 33 -7.73 5.38 4.48
N VAL A 34 -8.80 4.87 3.88
CA VAL A 34 -8.88 3.49 3.39
C VAL A 34 -8.75 3.53 1.88
N VAL A 35 -7.68 2.94 1.35
CA VAL A 35 -7.48 2.72 -0.08
C VAL A 35 -8.11 1.39 -0.45
N VAL A 36 -9.21 1.43 -1.20
CA VAL A 36 -9.88 0.22 -1.67
C VAL A 36 -9.13 -0.32 -2.87
N VAL A 37 -8.70 -1.56 -2.77
CA VAL A 37 -8.02 -2.28 -3.84
C VAL A 37 -8.92 -3.40 -4.35
N ASN A 38 -9.25 -3.34 -5.64
CA ASN A 38 -10.14 -4.30 -6.29
C ASN A 38 -9.31 -5.37 -7.00
N HIS A 39 -8.69 -6.25 -6.21
CA HIS A 39 -8.07 -7.46 -6.74
C HIS A 39 -9.11 -8.57 -6.84
N ARG A 40 -9.13 -9.29 -7.98
CA ARG A 40 -10.20 -10.26 -8.29
C ARG A 40 -10.40 -11.31 -7.21
N GLU A 41 -9.31 -11.78 -6.63
CA GLU A 41 -9.34 -12.86 -5.64
C GLU A 41 -9.41 -12.32 -4.20
N ILE A 42 -8.88 -11.12 -3.95
CA ILE A 42 -8.69 -10.58 -2.60
C ILE A 42 -9.08 -9.09 -2.59
N PRO A 43 -10.38 -8.76 -2.68
CA PRO A 43 -10.81 -7.39 -2.52
C PRO A 43 -10.56 -6.95 -1.06
N ALA A 44 -9.87 -5.83 -0.87
CA ALA A 44 -9.49 -5.37 0.47
C ALA A 44 -9.49 -3.84 0.56
N GLY A 45 -9.58 -3.34 1.79
CA GLY A 45 -9.27 -1.96 2.12
C GLY A 45 -7.94 -1.86 2.85
N LEU A 46 -7.06 -0.99 2.40
CA LEU A 46 -5.78 -0.71 3.03
C LEU A 46 -5.90 0.57 3.86
N LEU A 47 -5.80 0.46 5.18
CA LEU A 47 -5.67 1.62 6.05
C LEU A 47 -4.27 2.21 5.89
N VAL A 48 -4.20 3.49 5.54
CA VAL A 48 -2.96 4.25 5.33
C VAL A 48 -2.96 5.50 6.19
N ASP A 49 -1.77 5.98 6.55
CA ASP A 49 -1.58 7.19 7.36
C ASP A 49 -2.27 8.41 6.70
N GLU A 50 -2.06 8.60 5.39
CA GLU A 50 -2.69 9.66 4.60
C GLU A 50 -2.61 9.41 3.09
N VAL A 51 -3.30 10.23 2.29
CA VAL A 51 -3.19 10.29 0.83
C VAL A 51 -2.82 11.71 0.44
N LEU A 52 -1.60 11.90 -0.06
CA LEU A 52 -1.07 13.22 -0.44
C LEU A 52 -1.62 13.74 -1.78
N GLY A 53 -2.20 12.86 -2.60
CA GLY A 53 -2.80 13.20 -3.89
C GLY A 53 -2.22 12.40 -5.05
N PHE A 54 -2.38 12.93 -6.26
CA PHE A 54 -1.92 12.30 -7.51
C PHE A 54 -0.67 13.00 -8.04
N ARG A 55 0.29 12.21 -8.51
CA ARG A 55 1.50 12.70 -9.18
C ARG A 55 1.63 12.03 -10.55
N ARG A 56 2.06 12.80 -11.55
CA ARG A 56 2.37 12.29 -12.90
C ARG A 56 3.88 12.12 -13.05
N PHE A 57 4.24 11.01 -13.66
CA PHE A 57 5.62 10.66 -13.99
C PHE A 57 5.70 10.32 -15.49
N ALA A 58 6.80 10.70 -16.13
CA ALA A 58 7.18 10.17 -17.42
C ALA A 58 7.80 8.78 -17.25
N GLU A 59 7.65 7.92 -18.25
CA GLU A 59 8.23 6.57 -18.23
C GLU A 59 9.75 6.59 -18.04
N SER A 60 10.42 7.59 -18.62
CA SER A 60 11.87 7.81 -18.46
C SER A 60 12.31 8.14 -17.04
N GLU A 61 11.39 8.53 -16.15
CA GLU A 61 11.69 8.79 -14.73
C GLU A 61 11.69 7.50 -13.91
N PHE A 62 11.19 6.38 -14.46
CA PHE A 62 11.13 5.10 -13.77
C PHE A 62 12.48 4.37 -13.81
N SER A 63 12.84 3.77 -12.69
CA SER A 63 13.96 2.85 -12.57
C SER A 63 13.52 1.62 -11.77
N GLY A 64 13.98 0.43 -12.18
CA GLY A 64 13.78 -0.81 -11.42
C GLY A 64 14.53 -0.83 -10.08
N ASP A 65 15.47 0.11 -9.88
CA ASP A 65 16.21 0.24 -8.64
C ASP A 65 15.36 0.94 -7.58
N ALA A 66 14.86 0.17 -6.63
CA ALA A 66 14.14 0.69 -5.47
C ALA A 66 15.13 1.20 -4.39
N PRO A 67 14.95 2.40 -3.83
CA PRO A 67 15.80 2.87 -2.75
C PRO A 67 15.46 2.21 -1.42
N PRO A 68 16.36 2.28 -0.42
CA PRO A 68 16.04 1.90 0.94
C PRO A 68 14.81 2.68 1.45
N THR A 69 13.87 1.98 2.07
CA THR A 69 12.66 2.56 2.65
C THR A 69 12.69 2.44 4.17
N VAL A 70 12.05 3.39 4.86
CA VAL A 70 11.86 3.31 6.32
C VAL A 70 10.94 2.14 6.68
N ALA A 71 9.96 1.84 5.82
CA ALA A 71 9.10 0.67 5.95
C ALA A 71 9.75 -0.58 5.38
N ARG A 72 9.49 -1.75 5.96
CA ARG A 72 9.99 -3.05 5.46
C ARG A 72 9.13 -3.53 4.29
N CYS A 73 9.17 -2.79 3.19
CA CYS A 73 8.39 -3.08 1.99
C CYS A 73 9.24 -3.45 0.78
N GLU A 74 10.54 -3.67 0.93
CA GLU A 74 11.51 -3.87 -0.15
C GLU A 74 11.09 -5.01 -1.09
N ARG A 75 10.55 -6.09 -0.52
CA ARG A 75 10.05 -7.25 -1.28
C ARG A 75 8.81 -6.99 -2.14
N TYR A 76 8.17 -5.84 -1.95
CA TYR A 76 6.96 -5.42 -2.62
C TYR A 76 7.19 -4.18 -3.50
N LEU A 77 8.43 -3.69 -3.61
CA LEU A 77 8.76 -2.55 -4.46
C LEU A 77 8.96 -3.01 -5.90
N ALA A 78 8.27 -2.36 -6.83
CA ALA A 78 8.49 -2.56 -8.27
C ALA A 78 9.68 -1.76 -8.80
N GLY A 79 10.16 -0.77 -8.04
CA GLY A 79 11.17 0.21 -8.45
C GLY A 79 10.88 1.57 -7.83
N ALA A 80 11.34 2.64 -8.47
CA ALA A 80 11.05 4.01 -8.06
C ALA A 80 11.01 4.97 -9.25
N PHE A 81 10.23 6.03 -9.13
CA PHE A 81 10.37 7.22 -9.97
C PHE A 81 11.42 8.17 -9.39
N ARG A 82 12.23 8.81 -10.23
CA ARG A 82 13.29 9.74 -9.81
C ARG A 82 13.19 11.06 -10.55
N ARG A 83 13.23 12.18 -9.80
CA ARG A 83 13.27 13.54 -10.34
C ARG A 83 14.18 14.41 -9.48
N GLY A 84 15.37 14.72 -9.99
CA GLY A 84 16.40 15.38 -9.18
C GLY A 84 16.81 14.52 -8.00
N GLU A 85 16.74 15.07 -6.79
CA GLU A 85 17.05 14.37 -5.54
C GLU A 85 15.85 13.59 -4.97
N GLU A 86 14.65 13.85 -5.47
CA GLU A 86 13.43 13.18 -4.99
C GLU A 86 13.28 11.79 -5.62
N GLN A 87 12.90 10.82 -4.79
CA GLN A 87 12.61 9.46 -5.20
C GLN A 87 11.25 9.01 -4.65
N TRP A 88 10.44 8.37 -5.49
CA TRP A 88 9.15 7.81 -5.13
C TRP A 88 9.15 6.31 -5.34
N PRO A 89 9.38 5.51 -4.27
CA PRO A 89 9.24 4.06 -4.33
C PRO A 89 7.84 3.67 -4.81
N VAL A 90 7.78 2.70 -5.73
CA VAL A 90 6.52 2.17 -6.25
C VAL A 90 6.19 0.90 -5.50
N LEU A 91 5.27 0.99 -4.55
CA LEU A 91 4.71 -0.19 -3.88
C LEU A 91 3.78 -0.94 -4.85
N SER A 92 4.17 -2.15 -5.24
CA SER A 92 3.37 -3.02 -6.09
C SER A 92 2.21 -3.61 -5.30
N LEU A 93 1.03 -3.01 -5.41
CA LEU A 93 -0.18 -3.54 -4.79
C LEU A 93 -0.47 -4.98 -5.23
N ARG A 94 -0.12 -5.33 -6.47
CA ARG A 94 -0.23 -6.71 -6.94
C ARG A 94 0.63 -7.67 -6.11
N GLN A 95 1.92 -7.39 -5.95
CA GLN A 95 2.82 -8.24 -5.16
C GLN A 95 2.43 -8.28 -3.68
N VAL A 96 1.92 -7.17 -3.13
CA VAL A 96 1.38 -7.14 -1.76
C VAL A 96 0.19 -8.11 -1.66
N LEU A 97 -0.83 -7.94 -2.50
CA LEU A 97 -2.09 -8.67 -2.44
C LEU A 97 -1.94 -10.16 -2.77
N GLU A 98 -1.06 -10.51 -3.70
CA GLU A 98 -0.77 -11.90 -4.07
C GLU A 98 0.20 -12.60 -3.09
N SER A 99 0.69 -11.89 -2.06
CA SER A 99 1.61 -12.51 -1.10
C SER A 99 0.88 -13.38 -0.06
N PRO A 100 1.42 -14.57 0.29
CA PRO A 100 0.80 -15.42 1.30
C PRO A 100 0.54 -14.71 2.63
N ALA A 101 1.50 -13.88 3.07
CA ALA A 101 1.37 -13.09 4.30
C ALA A 101 0.18 -12.12 4.26
N PHE A 102 -0.14 -11.56 3.09
CA PHE A 102 -1.29 -10.68 2.96
C PHE A 102 -2.59 -11.48 2.97
N THR A 103 -2.65 -12.60 2.25
CA THR A 103 -3.81 -13.50 2.26
C THR A 103 -4.14 -13.98 3.67
N GLU A 104 -3.13 -14.36 4.45
CA GLU A 104 -3.28 -14.72 5.87
C GLU A 104 -3.76 -13.55 6.74
N ALA A 105 -3.28 -12.32 6.47
CA ALA A 105 -3.71 -11.13 7.20
C ALA A 105 -5.11 -10.63 6.82
N ALA A 106 -5.61 -11.05 5.65
CA ALA A 106 -6.89 -10.70 5.06
C ALA A 106 -8.02 -11.72 5.34
N ALA A 107 -7.65 -12.96 5.66
CA ALA A 107 -8.55 -14.01 6.14
C ALA A 107 -9.06 -13.73 7.56
#